data_AF-A0A1J5E9P8-F1
#
_entry.id   AF-A0A1J5E9P8-F1
#
_cell.length_a   1.000
_cell.length_b   1.000
_cell.length_c   1.000
_cell.angle_alpha   90.00
_cell.angle_beta   90.00
_cell.angle_gamma   90.00
#
_symmetry.space_group_name_H-M   'P 1'
#
loop_
_entity.id
_entity.type
_entity.pdbx_description
1 polymer ?
#
loop_
_entity_poly.entity_id
_entity_poly.type
_entity_poly.pdbx_seq_one_letter_code
_entity_poly.pdbx_strand_id
1 'polypeptide(L)'
;MRPGKKHPFQLWVEGKDDKFSIISLVTRHGYDFENDARLPFVKEHEGVDELLEAIGVLAKTSTLERVAIVMDADYGQADRWGQLRHRIPELGATPSATGTVLVRKERPFTLGIWLMPDNVSAGILESFLATLIDDDDTAWSHAKGYIDGAEKLGVAITPFKRDKHRIHAYLALQKEPGLPFGVAITAGALRSSSPLAHQFLTWFKQVFFPGVEVEICLSPSEPHFAVAEGLVFSVLPPYSETTATIAINPNIVEYAENPTPSDLNSEYVTVKGDVEISQFSVVELTDETFSFSMDTESRSEHTFSSEGLVYNIKFLGTKKVNGFLCFQLYVELAKMSPLQKVGTFEFMLQHEDADWLTNSNVYTFDPIVQDGVSIEVIKEQDGTLRFGVNGPLGHSFVLRHQLEKVTWNNPRFLVHLTWGKTSVKLYVDAVLVKEHQV
;
A
#
# COMPACT_ATOMS: atom_id res chain seq x y z
N MET A 1 2.75 5.69 13.68
CA MET A 1 3.85 5.49 14.64
C MET A 1 4.88 4.53 14.05
N ARG A 2 6.17 4.79 14.24
CA ARG A 2 7.27 3.97 13.71
C ARG A 2 7.20 2.50 14.13
N PRO A 3 7.42 1.53 13.21
CA PRO A 3 7.43 0.10 13.54
C PRO A 3 8.52 -0.28 14.56
N GLY A 4 8.15 -1.08 15.57
CA GLY A 4 9.07 -1.54 16.61
C GLY A 4 9.81 -2.84 16.25
N LYS A 5 10.89 -3.17 16.97
CA LYS A 5 11.69 -4.40 16.73
C LYS A 5 10.91 -5.73 16.77
N LYS A 6 9.77 -5.75 17.47
CA LYS A 6 8.88 -6.92 17.58
C LYS A 6 7.78 -6.93 16.52
N HIS A 7 7.83 -6.04 15.54
CA HIS A 7 6.83 -5.98 14.48
C HIS A 7 6.79 -7.31 13.71
N PRO A 8 5.59 -7.85 13.41
CA PRO A 8 5.44 -9.12 12.71
C PRO A 8 5.96 -9.08 11.27
N PHE A 9 6.09 -7.88 10.70
CA PHE A 9 6.68 -7.66 9.37
C PHE A 9 8.07 -7.04 9.50
N GLN A 10 9.06 -7.64 8.84
CA GLN A 10 10.44 -7.14 8.88
C GLN A 10 11.09 -7.11 7.49
N LEU A 11 11.88 -6.07 7.24
CA LEU A 11 12.76 -5.96 6.08
C LEU A 11 14.20 -6.09 6.57
N TRP A 12 14.90 -7.14 6.16
CA TRP A 12 16.27 -7.42 6.55
C TRP A 12 17.22 -6.98 5.45
N VAL A 13 18.24 -6.25 5.84
CA VAL A 13 19.23 -5.65 4.92
C VAL A 13 20.64 -5.90 5.45
N GLU A 14 21.63 -5.91 4.57
CA GLU A 14 23.02 -6.23 4.92
C GLU A 14 23.67 -5.21 5.84
N GLY A 15 23.41 -3.92 5.65
CA GLY A 15 24.07 -2.87 6.39
C GLY A 15 23.24 -1.61 6.63
N LYS A 16 23.89 -0.66 7.29
CA LYS A 16 23.28 0.62 7.66
C LYS A 16 22.93 1.48 6.45
N ASP A 17 23.79 1.48 5.43
CA ASP A 17 23.57 2.29 4.23
C ASP A 17 22.37 1.76 3.43
N ASP A 18 22.20 0.44 3.32
CA ASP A 18 21.02 -0.19 2.72
C ASP A 18 19.73 0.23 3.43
N LYS A 19 19.73 0.14 4.76
CA LYS A 19 18.59 0.50 5.59
C LYS A 19 18.10 1.91 5.29
N PHE A 20 18.99 2.91 5.35
CA PHE A 20 18.58 4.29 5.13
C PHE A 20 18.26 4.59 3.66
N SER A 21 18.94 3.93 2.72
CA SER A 21 18.65 4.10 1.29
C SER A 21 17.26 3.57 0.92
N ILE A 22 16.90 2.38 1.40
CA ILE A 22 15.59 1.78 1.14
C ILE A 22 14.47 2.55 1.85
N ILE A 23 14.68 2.96 3.12
CA ILE A 23 13.70 3.81 3.83
C ILE A 23 13.44 5.08 3.02
N SER A 24 14.48 5.82 2.65
CA SER A 24 14.33 7.06 1.88
C SER A 24 13.68 6.84 0.51
N LEU A 25 14.01 5.75 -0.19
CA LEU A 25 13.40 5.40 -1.46
C LEU A 25 11.90 5.18 -1.30
N VAL A 26 11.51 4.31 -0.38
CA VAL A 26 10.11 3.93 -0.15
C VAL A 26 9.30 5.12 0.38
N THR A 27 9.87 5.96 1.25
CA THR A 27 9.25 7.20 1.72
C THR A 27 9.03 8.21 0.60
N ARG A 28 9.96 8.34 -0.34
CA ARG A 28 9.77 9.20 -1.52
C ARG A 28 8.63 8.74 -2.43
N HIS A 29 8.17 7.50 -2.25
CA HIS A 29 7.03 6.90 -2.95
C HIS A 29 5.77 6.78 -2.08
N GLY A 30 5.66 7.61 -1.04
CA GLY A 30 4.42 7.78 -0.26
C GLY A 30 4.32 6.94 1.02
N TYR A 31 5.37 6.17 1.37
CA TYR A 31 5.37 5.28 2.54
C TYR A 31 6.26 5.82 3.66
N ASP A 32 5.67 6.59 4.57
CA ASP A 32 6.38 7.24 5.67
C ASP A 32 6.68 6.26 6.83
N PHE A 33 7.93 5.81 6.95
CA PHE A 33 8.36 4.89 8.03
C PHE A 33 8.27 5.47 9.44
N GLU A 34 8.18 6.78 9.61
CA GLU A 34 8.06 7.40 10.94
C GLU A 34 6.60 7.39 11.41
N ASN A 35 5.64 7.47 10.49
CA ASN A 35 4.22 7.63 10.81
C ASN A 35 3.34 6.44 10.40
N ASP A 36 3.76 5.58 9.49
CA ASP A 36 2.99 4.43 9.03
C ASP A 36 3.38 3.15 9.79
N ALA A 37 2.47 2.72 10.66
CA ALA A 37 2.70 1.55 11.51
C ALA A 37 2.42 0.22 10.79
N ARG A 38 1.97 0.25 9.53
CA ARG A 38 1.77 -0.92 8.66
C ARG A 38 3.08 -1.37 8.02
N LEU A 39 4.04 -0.45 7.89
CA LEU A 39 5.34 -0.71 7.30
C LEU A 39 6.17 -1.70 8.13
N PRO A 40 7.07 -2.45 7.51
CA PRO A 40 7.93 -3.39 8.23
C PRO A 40 8.95 -2.66 9.11
N PHE A 41 9.38 -3.33 10.17
CA PHE A 41 10.61 -2.92 10.86
C PHE A 41 11.83 -3.23 9.99
N VAL A 42 12.62 -2.21 9.65
CA VAL A 42 13.86 -2.38 8.88
C VAL A 42 15.01 -2.75 9.82
N LYS A 43 15.51 -3.96 9.67
CA LYS A 43 16.59 -4.54 10.48
C LYS A 43 17.86 -4.66 9.64
N GLU A 44 18.87 -3.89 10.03
CA GLU A 44 20.23 -4.05 9.56
C GLU A 44 20.89 -5.27 10.21
N HIS A 45 21.71 -5.95 9.43
CA HIS A 45 22.68 -6.93 9.90
C HIS A 45 24.08 -6.29 9.86
N GLU A 46 25.09 -6.94 10.45
CA GLU A 46 26.47 -6.42 10.45
C GLU A 46 27.28 -6.99 9.28
N GLY A 47 26.60 -7.25 8.15
CA GLY A 47 27.18 -7.93 7.01
C GLY A 47 26.37 -9.13 6.54
N VAL A 48 26.87 -9.71 5.45
CA VAL A 48 26.18 -10.75 4.70
C VAL A 48 26.16 -12.10 5.42
N ASP A 49 27.22 -12.40 6.18
CA ASP A 49 27.34 -13.67 6.90
C ASP A 49 26.33 -13.73 8.06
N GLU A 50 26.21 -12.66 8.84
CA GLU A 50 25.24 -12.52 9.93
C GLU A 50 23.80 -12.53 9.41
N LEU A 51 23.56 -11.96 8.22
CA LEU A 51 22.26 -12.03 7.57
C LEU A 51 21.93 -13.47 7.15
N LEU A 52 22.87 -14.16 6.51
CA LEU A 52 22.72 -15.55 6.10
C LEU A 52 22.52 -16.49 7.29
N GLU A 53 23.20 -16.28 8.41
CA GLU A 53 22.95 -17.03 9.65
C GLU A 53 21.54 -16.80 10.18
N ALA A 54 21.11 -15.54 10.25
CA ALA A 54 19.77 -15.19 10.71
C ALA A 54 18.67 -15.80 9.82
N ILE A 55 18.89 -15.88 8.50
CA ILE A 55 17.97 -16.54 7.56
C ILE A 55 17.83 -18.03 7.89
N GLY A 56 18.93 -18.70 8.24
CA GLY A 56 18.90 -20.10 8.66
C GLY A 56 18.07 -20.35 9.93
N VAL A 57 18.01 -19.37 10.84
CA VAL A 57 17.15 -19.39 12.03
C VAL A 57 15.70 -19.08 11.68
N LEU A 58 15.47 -18.10 10.79
CA LEU A 58 14.15 -17.68 10.35
C LEU A 58 13.31 -18.86 9.86
N ALA A 59 13.91 -19.71 9.02
CA ALA A 59 13.28 -20.88 8.43
C ALA A 59 12.80 -21.92 9.46
N LYS A 60 13.32 -21.87 10.70
CA LYS A 60 13.08 -22.92 11.72
C LYS A 60 12.14 -22.49 12.85
N THR A 61 12.15 -21.23 13.29
CA THR A 61 11.54 -20.86 14.58
C THR A 61 10.84 -19.50 14.63
N SER A 62 10.84 -18.72 13.54
CA SER A 62 10.44 -17.31 13.61
C SER A 62 8.93 -17.11 13.78
N THR A 63 8.46 -16.27 14.70
CA THR A 63 7.03 -15.87 14.80
C THR A 63 6.62 -14.77 13.82
N LEU A 64 7.50 -14.37 12.89
CA LEU A 64 7.22 -13.33 11.91
C LEU A 64 6.21 -13.83 10.88
N GLU A 65 5.39 -12.90 10.39
CA GLU A 65 4.36 -13.17 9.38
C GLU A 65 4.87 -12.82 7.97
N ARG A 66 5.65 -11.75 7.83
CA ARG A 66 6.18 -11.29 6.53
C ARG A 66 7.62 -10.85 6.69
N VAL A 67 8.52 -11.44 5.91
CA VAL A 67 9.94 -11.05 5.92
C VAL A 67 10.38 -10.78 4.50
N ALA A 68 10.98 -9.62 4.26
CA ALA A 68 11.71 -9.37 3.04
C ALA A 68 13.21 -9.35 3.35
N ILE A 69 14.01 -9.86 2.42
CA ILE A 69 15.47 -9.86 2.49
C ILE A 69 15.96 -9.08 1.28
N VAL A 70 16.84 -8.12 1.51
CA VAL A 70 17.56 -7.39 0.46
C VAL A 70 19.05 -7.64 0.67
N MET A 71 19.71 -8.14 -0.37
CA MET A 71 21.11 -8.56 -0.33
C MET A 71 21.85 -8.20 -1.61
N ASP A 72 23.15 -7.97 -1.48
CA ASP A 72 24.05 -7.74 -2.59
C ASP A 72 24.35 -9.05 -3.32
N ALA A 73 24.30 -9.01 -4.66
CA ALA A 73 24.73 -10.13 -5.50
C ALA A 73 26.26 -10.19 -5.63
N ASP A 74 26.98 -9.13 -5.25
CA ASP A 74 28.43 -8.97 -5.33
C ASP A 74 28.97 -9.34 -6.72
N TYR A 75 29.58 -10.53 -6.82
CA TYR A 75 30.21 -11.06 -8.02
C TYR A 75 29.26 -11.87 -8.91
N GLY A 76 28.11 -12.28 -8.40
CA GLY A 76 27.19 -13.12 -9.15
C GLY A 76 25.92 -13.49 -8.39
N GLN A 77 24.78 -13.23 -9.03
CA GLN A 77 23.48 -13.63 -8.53
C GLN A 77 23.37 -15.14 -8.28
N ALA A 78 23.98 -15.98 -9.11
CA ALA A 78 23.88 -17.44 -9.00
C ALA A 78 24.50 -17.98 -7.70
N ASP A 79 25.67 -17.45 -7.30
CA ASP A 79 26.37 -17.88 -6.09
C ASP A 79 25.59 -17.44 -4.84
N ARG A 80 25.15 -16.18 -4.81
CA ARG A 80 24.34 -15.64 -3.71
C ARG A 80 23.01 -16.40 -3.59
N TRP A 81 22.36 -16.68 -4.72
CA TRP A 81 21.14 -17.47 -4.76
C TRP A 81 21.37 -18.91 -4.27
N GLY A 82 22.48 -19.54 -4.65
CA GLY A 82 22.87 -20.86 -4.15
C GLY A 82 22.99 -20.91 -2.63
N GLN A 83 23.59 -19.88 -2.01
CA GLN A 83 23.71 -19.78 -0.55
C GLN A 83 22.35 -19.62 0.15
N LEU A 84 21.42 -18.89 -0.47
CA LEU A 84 20.04 -18.75 0.01
C LEU A 84 19.28 -20.06 -0.13
N ARG A 85 19.35 -20.74 -1.28
CA ARG A 85 18.72 -22.05 -1.51
C ARG A 85 19.21 -23.12 -0.54
N HIS A 86 20.48 -23.09 -0.17
CA HIS A 86 21.01 -24.02 0.83
C HIS A 86 20.31 -23.88 2.20
N ARG A 87 19.91 -22.65 2.55
CA ARG A 87 19.24 -22.33 3.84
C ARG A 87 17.72 -22.40 3.75
N ILE A 88 17.17 -22.15 2.56
CA ILE A 88 15.74 -22.16 2.26
C ILE A 88 15.53 -23.10 1.06
N PRO A 89 15.43 -24.41 1.29
CA PRO A 89 15.34 -25.41 0.22
C PRO A 89 14.11 -25.26 -0.69
N GLU A 90 13.08 -24.55 -0.23
CA GLU A 90 11.84 -24.27 -0.97
C GLU A 90 12.03 -23.23 -2.08
N LEU A 91 13.18 -22.54 -2.12
CA LEU A 91 13.51 -21.62 -3.20
C LEU A 91 13.76 -22.37 -4.52
N GLY A 92 13.16 -21.85 -5.59
CA GLY A 92 13.33 -22.36 -6.95
C GLY A 92 14.77 -22.29 -7.47
N ALA A 93 15.00 -22.86 -8.65
CA ALA A 93 16.33 -22.97 -9.24
C ALA A 93 17.05 -21.62 -9.42
N THR A 94 16.28 -20.58 -9.77
CA THR A 94 16.73 -19.21 -10.01
C THR A 94 15.77 -18.23 -9.34
N PRO A 95 16.22 -17.02 -8.96
CA PRO A 95 15.31 -15.99 -8.47
C PRO A 95 14.43 -15.46 -9.62
N SER A 96 13.30 -14.88 -9.24
CA SER A 96 12.47 -14.10 -10.16
C SER A 96 13.15 -12.78 -10.50
N ALA A 97 13.16 -12.41 -11.78
CA ALA A 97 13.70 -11.12 -12.23
C ALA A 97 12.95 -9.93 -11.61
N THR A 98 11.67 -10.08 -11.27
CA THR A 98 10.85 -9.03 -10.62
C THR A 98 10.90 -9.07 -9.09
N GLY A 99 11.88 -9.76 -8.52
CA GLY A 99 11.94 -10.06 -7.09
C GLY A 99 11.17 -11.34 -6.77
N THR A 100 11.70 -12.13 -5.84
CA THR A 100 11.11 -13.43 -5.48
C THR A 100 10.18 -13.27 -4.29
N VAL A 101 9.01 -13.90 -4.37
CA VAL A 101 8.06 -14.01 -3.25
C VAL A 101 7.71 -15.49 -3.07
N LEU A 102 7.93 -16.00 -1.86
CA LEU A 102 7.59 -17.36 -1.45
C LEU A 102 6.52 -17.29 -0.36
N VAL A 103 5.35 -17.86 -0.63
CA VAL A 103 4.26 -17.96 0.36
C VAL A 103 4.19 -19.40 0.85
N ARG A 104 4.29 -19.60 2.18
CA ARG A 104 4.10 -20.91 2.80
C ARG A 104 2.64 -21.04 3.23
N LYS A 105 1.94 -22.06 2.73
CA LYS A 105 0.51 -22.27 3.05
C LYS A 105 0.30 -22.94 4.42
N GLU A 106 1.22 -23.81 4.83
CA GLU A 106 1.13 -24.56 6.10
C GLU A 106 1.35 -23.67 7.35
N ARG A 107 1.93 -22.49 7.15
CA ARG A 107 2.14 -21.46 8.15
C ARG A 107 2.07 -20.12 7.43
N PRO A 108 1.12 -19.22 7.75
CA PRO A 108 0.95 -17.96 7.03
C PRO A 108 2.20 -17.09 7.17
N PHE A 109 3.14 -17.30 6.26
CA PHE A 109 4.47 -16.72 6.23
C PHE A 109 4.82 -16.40 4.80
N THR A 110 5.07 -15.11 4.54
CA THR A 110 5.53 -14.61 3.25
C THR A 110 6.99 -14.23 3.34
N LEU A 111 7.80 -14.77 2.43
CA LEU A 111 9.21 -14.44 2.28
C LEU A 111 9.45 -13.72 0.95
N GLY A 112 9.85 -12.47 1.01
CA GLY A 112 10.39 -11.72 -0.11
C GLY A 112 11.91 -11.82 -0.18
N ILE A 113 12.47 -11.98 -1.37
CA ILE A 113 13.91 -11.83 -1.60
C ILE A 113 14.15 -10.90 -2.79
N TRP A 114 14.98 -9.88 -2.57
CA TRP A 114 15.53 -9.02 -3.60
C TRP A 114 17.06 -9.13 -3.59
N LEU A 115 17.65 -9.42 -4.75
CA LEU A 115 19.10 -9.38 -4.94
C LEU A 115 19.46 -8.10 -5.70
N MET A 116 20.35 -7.30 -5.14
CA MET A 116 20.82 -6.09 -5.81
C MET A 116 21.62 -6.45 -7.07
N PRO A 117 21.58 -5.58 -8.09
CA PRO A 117 20.74 -4.39 -8.16
C PRO A 117 19.30 -4.71 -8.63
N ASP A 118 19.10 -5.79 -9.38
CA ASP A 118 17.92 -6.02 -10.23
C ASP A 118 17.42 -7.48 -10.24
N ASN A 119 17.90 -8.32 -9.33
CA ASN A 119 17.67 -9.77 -9.23
C ASN A 119 18.32 -10.64 -10.33
N VAL A 120 19.06 -10.04 -11.26
CA VAL A 120 19.62 -10.72 -12.43
C VAL A 120 21.13 -10.53 -12.50
N SER A 121 21.56 -9.28 -12.48
CA SER A 121 22.94 -8.86 -12.64
C SER A 121 23.74 -9.05 -11.35
N ALA A 122 25.05 -9.17 -11.50
CA ALA A 122 25.95 -8.97 -10.38
C ALA A 122 25.95 -7.49 -9.98
N GLY A 123 26.13 -7.20 -8.70
CA GLY A 123 26.22 -5.83 -8.21
C GLY A 123 25.78 -5.69 -6.76
N ILE A 124 25.74 -4.44 -6.35
CA ILE A 124 25.55 -4.00 -4.96
C ILE A 124 24.52 -2.87 -4.90
N LEU A 125 24.15 -2.41 -3.71
CA LEU A 125 23.29 -1.23 -3.52
C LEU A 125 23.69 -0.05 -4.41
N GLU A 126 24.98 0.26 -4.52
CA GLU A 126 25.45 1.39 -5.34
C GLU A 126 25.18 1.20 -6.84
N SER A 127 25.17 -0.04 -7.34
CA SER A 127 24.75 -0.35 -8.70
C SER A 127 23.26 -0.05 -8.90
N PHE A 128 22.42 -0.36 -7.91
CA PHE A 128 21.00 0.00 -7.93
C PHE A 128 20.81 1.52 -7.89
N LEU A 129 21.49 2.22 -6.96
CA LEU A 129 21.39 3.67 -6.82
C LEU A 129 21.89 4.43 -8.04
N ALA A 130 22.90 3.90 -8.75
CA ALA A 130 23.37 4.47 -10.01
C ALA A 130 22.27 4.47 -11.10
N THR A 131 21.32 3.53 -11.06
CA THR A 131 20.17 3.51 -11.99
C THR A 131 19.13 4.61 -11.70
N LEU A 132 19.26 5.30 -10.56
CA LEU A 132 18.40 6.42 -10.17
C LEU A 132 18.91 7.77 -10.71
N ILE A 133 20.04 7.76 -11.44
CA ILE A 133 20.64 8.95 -12.02
C ILE A 133 20.37 8.90 -13.53
N ASP A 134 19.89 10.01 -14.09
CA ASP A 134 19.64 10.09 -15.52
C ASP A 134 20.94 9.99 -16.32
N ASP A 135 20.90 9.29 -17.46
CA ASP A 135 22.11 9.07 -18.28
C ASP A 135 22.70 10.36 -18.86
N ASP A 136 21.87 11.40 -19.04
CA ASP A 136 22.26 12.73 -19.52
C ASP A 136 22.72 13.68 -18.40
N ASP A 137 22.73 13.22 -17.14
CA ASP A 137 23.27 14.01 -16.03
C ASP A 137 24.77 14.29 -16.27
N THR A 138 25.10 15.57 -16.28
CA THR A 138 26.45 16.06 -16.58
C THR A 138 27.44 15.72 -15.44
N ALA A 139 27.03 15.82 -14.18
CA ALA A 139 27.87 15.44 -13.04
C ALA A 139 28.10 13.92 -13.04
N TRP A 140 27.11 13.13 -13.44
CA TRP A 140 27.25 11.67 -13.58
C TRP A 140 28.24 11.30 -14.67
N SER A 141 28.13 11.95 -15.83
CA SER A 141 29.06 11.78 -16.95
C SER A 141 30.50 12.14 -16.54
N HIS A 142 30.68 13.22 -15.78
CA HIS A 142 31.99 13.59 -15.22
C HIS A 142 32.53 12.57 -14.22
N ALA A 143 31.69 12.07 -13.31
CA ALA A 143 32.08 11.06 -12.32
C ALA A 143 32.53 9.75 -13.01
N LYS A 144 31.80 9.30 -14.03
CA LYS A 144 32.18 8.13 -14.86
C LYS A 144 33.56 8.34 -15.50
N GLY A 145 33.75 9.49 -16.17
CA GLY A 145 35.02 9.82 -16.81
C GLY A 145 36.20 9.94 -15.84
N TYR A 146 35.97 10.48 -14.64
CA TYR A 146 36.97 10.57 -13.59
C TYR A 146 37.45 9.18 -13.13
N ILE A 147 36.51 8.25 -12.87
CA ILE A 147 36.84 6.88 -12.47
C ILE A 147 37.53 6.11 -13.61
N ASP A 148 37.04 6.24 -14.85
CA ASP A 148 37.68 5.61 -16.01
C ASP A 148 39.10 6.16 -16.25
N GLY A 149 39.33 7.45 -15.98
CA GLY A 149 40.65 8.07 -16.00
C GLY A 149 41.58 7.55 -14.90
N ALA A 150 41.06 7.40 -13.68
CA ALA A 150 41.82 6.85 -12.56
C ALA A 150 42.30 5.42 -12.82
N GLU A 151 41.44 4.57 -13.40
CA GLU A 151 41.82 3.19 -13.79
C GLU A 151 42.92 3.18 -14.86
N LYS A 152 42.85 4.07 -15.85
CA LYS A 152 43.90 4.22 -16.87
C LYS A 152 45.25 4.66 -16.28
N LEU A 153 45.22 5.36 -15.15
CA LEU A 153 46.41 5.75 -14.38
C LEU A 153 46.91 4.64 -13.43
N GLY A 154 46.26 3.47 -13.41
CA GLY A 154 46.67 2.32 -12.61
C GLY A 154 46.07 2.28 -11.21
N VAL A 155 45.04 3.08 -10.89
CA VAL A 155 44.31 2.96 -9.63
C VAL A 155 43.55 1.63 -9.63
N ALA A 156 43.81 0.79 -8.62
CA ALA A 156 43.19 -0.53 -8.51
C ALA A 156 41.73 -0.41 -8.05
N ILE A 157 40.79 -0.49 -9.00
CA ILE A 157 39.35 -0.55 -8.75
C ILE A 157 38.86 -1.92 -9.22
N THR A 158 38.23 -2.69 -8.33
CA THR A 158 37.65 -3.98 -8.71
C THR A 158 36.38 -3.76 -9.53
N PRO A 159 36.08 -4.60 -10.54
CA PRO A 159 34.95 -4.37 -11.46
C PRO A 159 33.60 -4.14 -10.75
N PHE A 160 33.27 -4.94 -9.73
CA PHE A 160 32.00 -4.80 -8.98
C PHE A 160 31.95 -3.57 -8.06
N LYS A 161 33.10 -2.96 -7.71
CA LYS A 161 33.16 -1.71 -6.92
C LYS A 161 33.15 -0.47 -7.80
N ARG A 162 33.12 -0.61 -9.12
CA ARG A 162 33.20 0.53 -10.04
C ARG A 162 32.03 1.48 -9.85
N ASP A 163 30.83 0.95 -9.68
CA ASP A 163 29.63 1.76 -9.42
C ASP A 163 29.70 2.45 -8.06
N LYS A 164 30.24 1.79 -7.03
CA LYS A 164 30.52 2.41 -5.73
C LYS A 164 31.40 3.65 -5.87
N HIS A 165 32.51 3.55 -6.59
CA HIS A 165 33.40 4.70 -6.80
C HIS A 165 32.72 5.81 -7.59
N ARG A 166 31.98 5.44 -8.65
CA ARG A 166 31.27 6.40 -9.51
C ARG A 166 30.21 7.16 -8.73
N ILE A 167 29.37 6.47 -7.95
CA ILE A 167 28.31 7.14 -7.19
C ILE A 167 28.87 8.03 -6.08
N HIS A 168 29.95 7.63 -5.40
CA HIS A 168 30.60 8.53 -4.43
C HIS A 168 31.23 9.75 -5.09
N ALA A 169 31.87 9.59 -6.26
CA ALA A 169 32.39 10.72 -7.03
C ALA A 169 31.26 11.66 -7.50
N TYR A 170 30.13 11.10 -7.94
CA TYR A 170 28.93 11.86 -8.29
C TYR A 170 28.36 12.65 -7.11
N LEU A 171 28.25 12.03 -5.94
CA LEU A 171 27.76 12.67 -4.73
C LEU A 171 28.70 13.77 -4.21
N ALA A 172 30.00 13.65 -4.46
CA ALA A 172 30.96 14.70 -4.16
C ALA A 172 30.80 15.96 -5.06
N LEU A 173 30.17 15.81 -6.23
CA LEU A 173 29.89 16.91 -7.16
C LEU A 173 28.53 17.59 -6.93
N GLN A 174 27.73 17.11 -5.98
CA GLN A 174 26.43 17.70 -5.67
C GLN A 174 26.58 19.04 -4.94
N LYS A 175 25.51 19.84 -4.94
CA LYS A 175 25.46 21.14 -4.26
C LYS A 175 25.94 21.05 -2.81
N GLU A 176 25.51 20.01 -2.11
CA GLU A 176 26.10 19.59 -0.84
C GLU A 176 26.98 18.35 -1.11
N PRO A 177 28.31 18.47 -0.98
CA PRO A 177 29.21 17.36 -1.30
C PRO A 177 29.07 16.19 -0.33
N GLY A 178 29.09 14.97 -0.87
CA GLY A 178 29.26 13.74 -0.08
C GLY A 178 28.03 13.36 0.75
N LEU A 179 26.83 13.71 0.29
CA LEU A 179 25.59 13.33 0.95
C LEU A 179 25.50 11.81 1.16
N PRO A 180 25.08 11.34 2.35
CA PRO A 180 24.70 9.94 2.54
C PRO A 180 23.57 9.57 1.58
N PHE A 181 23.52 8.31 1.12
CA PHE A 181 22.57 7.86 0.10
C PHE A 181 21.10 8.17 0.45
N GLY A 182 20.66 7.86 1.67
CA GLY A 182 19.31 8.19 2.11
C GLY A 182 18.98 9.68 2.00
N VAL A 183 19.94 10.55 2.32
CA VAL A 183 19.77 12.01 2.20
C VAL A 183 19.78 12.44 0.73
N ALA A 184 20.65 11.86 -0.10
CA ALA A 184 20.71 12.14 -1.53
C ALA A 184 19.39 11.77 -2.24
N ILE A 185 18.74 10.67 -1.84
CA ILE A 185 17.41 10.29 -2.32
C ILE A 185 16.37 11.31 -1.88
N THR A 186 16.31 11.68 -0.60
CA THR A 186 15.31 12.64 -0.10
C THR A 186 15.50 14.03 -0.73
N ALA A 187 16.75 14.48 -0.89
CA ALA A 187 17.10 15.75 -1.52
C ALA A 187 16.89 15.77 -3.05
N GLY A 188 16.63 14.62 -3.68
CA GLY A 188 16.38 14.51 -5.12
C GLY A 188 17.62 14.54 -6.01
N ALA A 189 18.80 14.39 -5.42
CA ALA A 189 20.03 14.13 -6.18
C ALA A 189 20.01 12.73 -6.82
N LEU A 190 19.34 11.77 -6.18
CA LEU A 190 19.02 10.46 -6.77
C LEU A 190 17.51 10.45 -7.09
N ARG A 191 17.16 10.42 -8.39
CA ARG A 191 15.77 10.47 -8.85
C ARG A 191 15.13 9.10 -8.69
N SER A 192 14.18 9.00 -7.77
CA SER A 192 13.51 7.74 -7.42
C SER A 192 12.53 7.21 -8.48
N SER A 193 12.39 7.85 -9.65
CA SER A 193 11.40 7.51 -10.66
C SER A 193 11.88 6.51 -11.72
N SER A 194 13.02 5.84 -11.52
CA SER A 194 13.52 4.86 -12.49
C SER A 194 12.58 3.64 -12.60
N PRO A 195 12.51 2.95 -13.75
CA PRO A 195 11.74 1.71 -13.89
C PRO A 195 12.13 0.66 -12.85
N LEU A 196 13.42 0.57 -12.51
CA LEU A 196 13.93 -0.37 -11.52
C LEU A 196 13.48 -0.03 -10.10
N ALA A 197 13.39 1.25 -9.75
CA ALA A 197 12.82 1.69 -8.48
C ALA A 197 11.33 1.29 -8.36
N HIS A 198 10.55 1.45 -9.43
CA HIS A 198 9.15 1.03 -9.46
C HIS A 198 9.01 -0.50 -9.35
N GLN A 199 9.91 -1.26 -9.98
CA GLN A 199 9.95 -2.72 -9.86
C GLN A 199 10.28 -3.16 -8.43
N PHE A 200 11.27 -2.54 -7.79
CA PHE A 200 11.58 -2.76 -6.37
C PHE A 200 10.37 -2.48 -5.48
N LEU A 201 9.68 -1.35 -5.70
CA LEU A 201 8.49 -0.99 -4.93
C LEU A 201 7.33 -1.95 -5.15
N THR A 202 7.15 -2.42 -6.39
CA THR A 202 6.12 -3.41 -6.71
C THR A 202 6.37 -4.70 -5.94
N TRP A 203 7.61 -5.20 -5.94
CA TRP A 203 8.01 -6.34 -5.13
C TRP A 203 7.82 -6.08 -3.63
N PHE A 204 8.25 -4.93 -3.12
CA PHE A 204 8.10 -4.56 -1.72
C PHE A 204 6.62 -4.60 -1.28
N LYS A 205 5.73 -4.06 -2.13
CA LYS A 205 4.27 -4.12 -1.91
C LYS A 205 3.76 -5.56 -1.93
N GLN A 206 4.17 -6.38 -2.89
CA GLN A 206 3.77 -7.79 -2.91
C GLN A 206 4.13 -8.56 -1.63
N VAL A 207 5.25 -8.21 -0.98
CA VAL A 207 5.69 -8.88 0.25
C VAL A 207 4.93 -8.37 1.49
N PHE A 208 4.80 -7.05 1.65
CA PHE A 208 4.31 -6.44 2.89
C PHE A 208 2.86 -6.00 2.84
N PHE A 209 2.36 -5.78 1.65
CA PHE A 209 1.02 -5.31 1.34
C PHE A 209 0.38 -6.22 0.26
N PRO A 210 0.43 -7.55 0.41
CA PRO A 210 -0.24 -8.44 -0.52
C PRO A 210 -1.72 -8.08 -0.50
N GLY A 211 -2.20 -7.59 -1.64
CA GLY A 211 -3.60 -7.42 -1.92
C GLY A 211 -4.14 -8.50 -2.83
N VAL A 212 -5.45 -8.64 -2.83
CA VAL A 212 -6.20 -9.54 -3.71
C VAL A 212 -6.72 -8.73 -4.88
N GLU A 213 -6.46 -9.19 -6.11
CA GLU A 213 -7.18 -8.68 -7.27
C GLU A 213 -8.59 -9.25 -7.26
N VAL A 214 -9.57 -8.35 -7.27
CA VAL A 214 -10.99 -8.67 -7.29
C VAL A 214 -11.56 -8.23 -8.63
N GLU A 215 -12.30 -9.12 -9.28
CA GLU A 215 -12.93 -8.85 -10.56
C GLU A 215 -14.44 -9.08 -10.45
N ILE A 216 -15.23 -8.05 -10.75
CA ILE A 216 -16.70 -8.11 -10.70
C ILE A 216 -17.25 -7.89 -12.10
N CYS A 217 -17.86 -8.91 -12.70
CA CYS A 217 -18.44 -8.85 -14.04
C CYS A 217 -19.96 -8.65 -14.01
N LEU A 218 -20.44 -7.64 -14.74
CA LEU A 218 -21.85 -7.27 -14.79
C LEU A 218 -22.60 -8.07 -15.86
N SER A 219 -23.37 -9.05 -15.43
CA SER A 219 -24.33 -9.86 -16.21
C SER A 219 -25.76 -9.27 -16.23
N PRO A 220 -26.52 -9.32 -17.33
CA PRO A 220 -27.91 -8.87 -17.35
C PRO A 220 -28.88 -9.63 -16.43
N SER A 221 -28.49 -10.81 -15.92
CA SER A 221 -29.42 -11.77 -15.30
C SER A 221 -29.16 -12.09 -13.82
N GLU A 222 -28.13 -11.53 -13.19
CA GLU A 222 -27.69 -11.93 -11.83
C GLU A 222 -27.22 -10.73 -11.00
N PRO A 223 -27.29 -10.77 -9.65
CA PRO A 223 -26.67 -9.75 -8.80
C PRO A 223 -25.14 -9.77 -8.93
N HIS A 224 -24.51 -8.59 -8.98
CA HIS A 224 -23.06 -8.44 -9.21
C HIS A 224 -22.30 -8.17 -7.93
N PHE A 225 -21.72 -9.22 -7.36
CA PHE A 225 -20.84 -9.06 -6.22
C PHE A 225 -19.64 -10.01 -6.28
N ALA A 226 -18.60 -9.71 -5.49
CA ALA A 226 -17.45 -10.57 -5.25
C ALA A 226 -17.07 -10.55 -3.77
N VAL A 227 -16.45 -11.62 -3.29
CA VAL A 227 -15.96 -11.72 -1.91
C VAL A 227 -14.44 -11.77 -1.89
N ALA A 228 -13.81 -10.89 -1.11
CA ALA A 228 -12.36 -10.92 -0.91
C ALA A 228 -11.97 -10.33 0.45
N GLU A 229 -11.02 -10.96 1.14
CA GLU A 229 -10.49 -10.49 2.44
C GLU A 229 -11.60 -10.24 3.50
N GLY A 230 -12.66 -11.07 3.48
CA GLY A 230 -13.81 -10.95 4.38
C GLY A 230 -14.82 -9.86 4.00
N LEU A 231 -14.64 -9.18 2.85
CA LEU A 231 -15.54 -8.15 2.35
C LEU A 231 -16.41 -8.67 1.22
N VAL A 232 -17.65 -8.18 1.15
CA VAL A 232 -18.51 -8.35 -0.03
C VAL A 232 -18.58 -7.05 -0.81
N PHE A 233 -18.12 -7.09 -2.06
CA PHE A 233 -18.13 -5.97 -3.00
C PHE A 233 -19.32 -6.11 -3.92
N SER A 234 -20.10 -5.06 -4.14
CA SER A 234 -21.23 -5.05 -5.07
C SER A 234 -21.18 -3.82 -5.96
N VAL A 235 -21.55 -3.95 -7.24
CA VAL A 235 -21.68 -2.80 -8.14
C VAL A 235 -23.14 -2.33 -8.17
N LEU A 236 -23.39 -1.10 -7.72
CA LEU A 236 -24.72 -0.51 -7.71
C LEU A 236 -25.02 0.24 -9.01
N PRO A 237 -26.23 0.09 -9.58
CA PRO A 237 -26.67 0.92 -10.69
C PRO A 237 -26.97 2.37 -10.24
N PRO A 238 -26.84 3.37 -11.13
CA PRO A 238 -26.42 3.24 -12.52
C PRO A 238 -24.88 3.07 -12.66
N TYR A 239 -24.46 2.28 -13.64
CA TYR A 239 -23.05 2.08 -14.00
C TYR A 239 -22.85 2.22 -15.51
N SER A 240 -21.63 2.54 -15.92
CA SER A 240 -21.18 2.68 -17.30
C SER A 240 -19.75 2.14 -17.43
N GLU A 241 -19.19 2.18 -18.65
CA GLU A 241 -17.77 1.87 -18.84
C GLU A 241 -16.85 2.83 -18.08
N THR A 242 -17.33 4.03 -17.73
CA THR A 242 -16.50 5.06 -17.10
C THR A 242 -16.88 5.42 -15.67
N THR A 243 -18.05 4.98 -15.19
CA THR A 243 -18.57 5.33 -13.87
C THR A 243 -19.28 4.16 -13.22
N ALA A 244 -19.04 3.91 -11.95
CA ALA A 244 -19.80 2.92 -11.17
C ALA A 244 -19.80 3.27 -9.69
N THR A 245 -20.85 2.89 -8.97
CA THR A 245 -20.85 2.95 -7.51
C THR A 245 -20.54 1.58 -6.95
N ILE A 246 -19.49 1.46 -6.14
CA ILE A 246 -19.16 0.20 -5.45
C ILE A 246 -19.67 0.31 -4.01
N ALA A 247 -20.44 -0.70 -3.59
CA ALA A 247 -20.85 -0.92 -2.22
C ALA A 247 -20.02 -2.04 -1.61
N ILE A 248 -19.63 -1.88 -0.36
CA ILE A 248 -18.76 -2.80 0.37
C ILE A 248 -19.39 -3.09 1.71
N ASN A 249 -19.69 -4.36 1.95
CA ASN A 249 -20.26 -4.82 3.21
C ASN A 249 -19.23 -5.68 3.97
N PRO A 250 -18.79 -5.23 5.16
CA PRO A 250 -17.85 -5.98 5.99
C PRO A 250 -18.50 -7.01 6.94
N ASN A 251 -19.83 -6.99 7.12
CA ASN A 251 -20.51 -7.70 8.22
C ASN A 251 -21.57 -8.71 7.74
N ILE A 252 -21.18 -9.72 6.95
CA ILE A 252 -22.09 -10.82 6.59
C ILE A 252 -21.75 -12.07 7.42
N VAL A 253 -22.66 -12.42 8.34
CA VAL A 253 -22.41 -13.42 9.41
C VAL A 253 -23.10 -14.77 9.14
N GLU A 254 -24.07 -14.87 8.24
CA GLU A 254 -24.79 -16.14 7.99
C GLU A 254 -25.08 -16.39 6.50
N TYR A 255 -24.79 -17.61 6.04
CA TYR A 255 -24.99 -18.07 4.66
C TYR A 255 -26.05 -19.17 4.61
N ALA A 256 -26.89 -19.14 3.57
CA ALA A 256 -27.67 -20.31 3.14
C ALA A 256 -27.15 -20.74 1.76
N GLU A 257 -26.41 -21.85 1.71
CA GLU A 257 -26.11 -22.54 0.45
C GLU A 257 -27.43 -23.04 -0.16
N ASN A 258 -27.79 -22.55 -1.35
CA ASN A 258 -28.80 -23.24 -2.16
C ASN A 258 -28.08 -24.27 -3.05
N PRO A 259 -28.46 -25.56 -3.03
CA PRO A 259 -27.85 -26.54 -3.90
C PRO A 259 -28.36 -26.40 -5.35
N THR A 260 -27.41 -26.23 -6.27
CA THR A 260 -27.40 -26.52 -7.73
C THR A 260 -28.65 -26.26 -8.59
N PRO A 261 -28.48 -25.56 -9.73
CA PRO A 261 -29.14 -25.91 -10.98
C PRO A 261 -28.14 -26.67 -11.88
N SER A 262 -28.47 -27.92 -12.14
CA SER A 262 -27.70 -28.91 -12.90
C SER A 262 -27.54 -28.65 -14.41
N ASP A 263 -27.59 -27.40 -14.89
CA ASP A 263 -27.57 -27.11 -16.34
C ASP A 263 -26.83 -25.80 -16.67
N LEU A 264 -25.53 -25.71 -16.38
CA LEU A 264 -24.67 -24.69 -16.99
C LEU A 264 -23.32 -25.33 -17.36
N ASN A 265 -23.06 -25.39 -18.67
CA ASN A 265 -21.75 -25.72 -19.23
C ASN A 265 -20.72 -24.73 -18.66
N SER A 266 -19.99 -25.15 -17.62
CA SER A 266 -19.07 -24.31 -16.87
C SER A 266 -17.73 -24.17 -17.60
N GLU A 267 -17.64 -23.21 -18.52
CA GLU A 267 -16.39 -22.48 -18.73
C GLU A 267 -16.46 -21.21 -17.86
N TYR A 268 -16.14 -21.36 -16.57
CA TYR A 268 -15.99 -20.22 -15.67
C TYR A 268 -14.53 -19.96 -15.33
N VAL A 269 -14.29 -18.66 -15.18
CA VAL A 269 -13.04 -17.91 -15.20
C VAL A 269 -11.98 -18.46 -14.25
N THR A 270 -10.75 -18.54 -14.75
CA THR A 270 -9.56 -18.90 -13.97
C THR A 270 -9.28 -17.82 -12.91
N VAL A 271 -9.54 -18.14 -11.65
CA VAL A 271 -9.16 -17.28 -10.52
C VAL A 271 -7.68 -17.49 -10.18
N LYS A 272 -6.90 -16.41 -10.12
CA LYS A 272 -5.58 -16.41 -9.46
C LYS A 272 -5.72 -15.73 -8.10
N GLY A 273 -5.97 -16.53 -7.06
CA GLY A 273 -6.13 -16.07 -5.67
C GLY A 273 -7.32 -16.74 -4.99
N ASP A 274 -7.39 -16.69 -3.66
CA ASP A 274 -8.47 -17.29 -2.85
C ASP A 274 -9.77 -16.42 -2.93
N VAL A 275 -10.30 -16.21 -4.14
CA VAL A 275 -11.57 -15.51 -4.38
C VAL A 275 -12.67 -16.55 -4.59
N GLU A 276 -13.63 -16.62 -3.68
CA GLU A 276 -14.77 -17.54 -3.78
C GLU A 276 -15.96 -16.79 -4.40
N ILE A 277 -16.25 -17.07 -5.68
CA ILE A 277 -17.43 -16.53 -6.37
C ILE A 277 -18.62 -17.42 -6.02
N SER A 278 -19.45 -17.02 -5.08
CA SER A 278 -20.67 -17.74 -4.70
C SER A 278 -21.91 -17.06 -5.29
N GLN A 279 -22.93 -17.84 -5.67
CA GLN A 279 -24.24 -17.31 -6.10
C GLN A 279 -25.07 -16.96 -4.86
N PHE A 280 -25.49 -15.69 -4.72
CA PHE A 280 -26.34 -15.22 -3.62
C PHE A 280 -27.56 -14.49 -4.17
N SER A 281 -28.71 -14.64 -3.50
CA SER A 281 -30.00 -14.17 -4.01
C SER A 281 -30.39 -12.77 -3.55
N VAL A 282 -29.90 -12.25 -2.42
CA VAL A 282 -30.18 -10.87 -1.96
C VAL A 282 -29.08 -10.43 -0.97
N VAL A 283 -28.48 -9.25 -1.16
CA VAL A 283 -27.68 -8.57 -0.13
C VAL A 283 -28.51 -7.40 0.38
N GLU A 284 -28.99 -7.48 1.63
CA GLU A 284 -29.53 -6.28 2.30
C GLU A 284 -28.36 -5.41 2.73
N LEU A 285 -28.30 -4.17 2.20
CA LEU A 285 -27.32 -3.19 2.64
C LEU A 285 -27.69 -2.76 4.06
N THR A 286 -26.84 -3.09 5.02
CA THR A 286 -26.96 -2.60 6.40
C THR A 286 -26.47 -1.16 6.48
N ASP A 287 -26.76 -0.46 7.59
CA ASP A 287 -26.25 0.89 7.88
C ASP A 287 -24.70 0.97 7.90
N GLU A 288 -24.01 -0.17 7.90
CA GLU A 288 -22.55 -0.32 7.93
C GLU A 288 -21.96 -0.57 6.53
N THR A 289 -22.78 -0.50 5.47
CA THR A 289 -22.29 -0.60 4.09
C THR A 289 -21.58 0.69 3.69
N PHE A 290 -20.33 0.57 3.23
CA PHE A 290 -19.58 1.67 2.65
C PHE A 290 -19.83 1.73 1.15
N SER A 291 -20.25 2.88 0.63
CA SER A 291 -20.41 3.08 -0.81
C SER A 291 -19.58 4.27 -1.28
N PHE A 292 -18.89 4.09 -2.40
CA PHE A 292 -18.19 5.17 -3.09
C PHE A 292 -18.43 5.11 -4.59
N SER A 293 -18.48 6.29 -5.19
CA SER A 293 -18.56 6.45 -6.64
C SER A 293 -17.16 6.46 -7.22
N MET A 294 -16.95 5.63 -8.23
CA MET A 294 -15.70 5.51 -8.95
C MET A 294 -15.84 6.18 -10.31
N ASP A 295 -14.89 7.06 -10.61
CA ASP A 295 -14.60 7.48 -11.97
C ASP A 295 -13.36 6.73 -12.47
N THR A 296 -13.55 5.93 -13.51
CA THR A 296 -12.50 5.08 -14.10
C THR A 296 -11.33 5.87 -14.68
N GLU A 297 -11.53 7.15 -15.04
CA GLU A 297 -10.47 8.02 -15.55
C GLU A 297 -9.52 8.47 -14.43
N SER A 298 -10.03 8.53 -13.20
CA SER A 298 -9.30 9.05 -12.04
C SER A 298 -8.41 8.04 -11.31
N ARG A 299 -8.50 6.74 -11.63
CA ARG A 299 -7.85 5.63 -10.88
C ARG A 299 -8.00 5.81 -9.36
N SER A 300 -9.26 5.92 -8.95
CA SER A 300 -9.64 6.17 -7.57
C SER A 300 -9.08 5.11 -6.60
N GLU A 301 -8.56 5.60 -5.48
CA GLU A 301 -8.07 4.81 -4.36
C GLU A 301 -8.90 5.18 -3.12
N HIS A 302 -9.47 4.18 -2.47
CA HIS A 302 -10.34 4.34 -1.31
C HIS A 302 -9.76 3.55 -0.13
N THR A 303 -9.70 4.17 1.04
CA THR A 303 -9.19 3.51 2.25
C THR A 303 -10.27 3.48 3.32
N PHE A 304 -10.62 2.30 3.80
CA PHE A 304 -11.56 2.13 4.91
C PHE A 304 -11.00 1.11 5.93
N SER A 305 -11.58 1.00 7.13
CA SER A 305 -11.22 -0.07 8.08
C SER A 305 -12.44 -0.85 8.55
N SER A 306 -12.24 -2.12 8.86
CA SER A 306 -13.23 -2.95 9.55
C SER A 306 -12.52 -3.96 10.44
N GLU A 307 -13.10 -4.24 11.60
CA GLU A 307 -12.58 -5.21 12.59
C GLU A 307 -11.08 -5.01 12.96
N GLY A 308 -10.59 -3.77 12.95
CA GLY A 308 -9.17 -3.46 13.22
C GLY A 308 -8.21 -3.71 12.06
N LEU A 309 -8.74 -4.00 10.87
CA LEU A 309 -8.02 -4.10 9.60
C LEU A 309 -8.28 -2.87 8.75
N VAL A 310 -7.26 -2.32 8.11
CA VAL A 310 -7.37 -1.27 7.09
C VAL A 310 -7.33 -1.93 5.72
N TYR A 311 -8.34 -1.62 4.92
CA TYR A 311 -8.48 -2.03 3.54
C TYR A 311 -8.21 -0.83 2.66
N ASN A 312 -7.31 -1.00 1.71
CA ASN A 312 -7.05 -0.02 0.67
C ASN A 312 -7.46 -0.62 -0.67
N ILE A 313 -8.43 0.02 -1.31
CA ILE A 313 -9.02 -0.46 -2.55
C ILE A 313 -8.60 0.46 -3.66
N LYS A 314 -7.89 -0.09 -4.64
CA LYS A 314 -7.46 0.61 -5.84
C LYS A 314 -8.28 0.13 -7.02
N PHE A 315 -8.78 1.07 -7.81
CA PHE A 315 -9.34 0.74 -9.11
C PHE A 315 -8.25 0.49 -10.13
N LEU A 316 -8.29 -0.67 -10.78
CA LEU A 316 -7.34 -1.00 -11.84
C LEU A 316 -7.88 -0.65 -13.23
N GLY A 317 -9.20 -0.67 -13.43
CA GLY A 317 -9.83 -0.38 -14.71
C GLY A 317 -11.08 -1.21 -14.97
N THR A 318 -11.69 -0.99 -16.13
CA THR A 318 -12.73 -1.87 -16.67
C THR A 318 -12.21 -2.67 -17.86
N LYS A 319 -12.70 -3.89 -18.04
CA LYS A 319 -12.49 -4.67 -19.27
C LYS A 319 -13.77 -5.37 -19.71
N LYS A 320 -13.84 -5.75 -20.99
CA LYS A 320 -14.89 -6.63 -21.49
C LYS A 320 -14.42 -8.07 -21.50
N VAL A 321 -15.12 -8.95 -20.81
CA VAL A 321 -14.88 -10.41 -20.82
C VAL A 321 -16.16 -11.08 -21.29
N ASN A 322 -16.08 -11.80 -22.40
CA ASN A 322 -17.24 -12.51 -22.99
C ASN A 322 -18.49 -11.62 -23.18
N GLY A 323 -18.29 -10.33 -23.46
CA GLY A 323 -19.37 -9.36 -23.64
C GLY A 323 -19.87 -8.69 -22.35
N PHE A 324 -19.44 -9.14 -21.17
CA PHE A 324 -19.76 -8.51 -19.90
C PHE A 324 -18.75 -7.42 -19.56
N LEU A 325 -19.23 -6.33 -18.95
CA LEU A 325 -18.38 -5.28 -18.40
C LEU A 325 -17.87 -5.74 -17.03
N CYS A 326 -16.55 -5.85 -16.87
CA CYS A 326 -15.91 -6.26 -15.64
C CYS A 326 -15.12 -5.11 -15.02
N PHE A 327 -15.28 -4.93 -13.71
CA PHE A 327 -14.56 -3.95 -12.90
C PHE A 327 -13.41 -4.67 -12.18
N GLN A 328 -12.20 -4.14 -12.33
CA GLN A 328 -11.00 -4.69 -11.73
C GLN A 328 -10.59 -3.82 -10.54
N LEU A 329 -10.50 -4.45 -9.38
CA LEU A 329 -10.18 -3.85 -8.10
C LEU A 329 -8.95 -4.55 -7.52
N TYR A 330 -8.16 -3.82 -6.74
CA TYR A 330 -7.09 -4.39 -5.93
C TYR A 330 -7.33 -4.04 -4.48
N VAL A 331 -7.45 -5.05 -3.64
CA VAL A 331 -7.79 -4.91 -2.22
C VAL A 331 -6.56 -5.23 -1.40
N GLU A 332 -5.91 -4.20 -0.88
CA GLU A 332 -4.72 -4.29 -0.03
C GLU A 332 -5.14 -4.29 1.45
N LEU A 333 -4.77 -5.36 2.17
CA LEU A 333 -5.05 -5.50 3.60
C LEU A 333 -3.85 -5.12 4.46
N ALA A 334 -4.07 -4.23 5.43
CA ALA A 334 -3.10 -3.89 6.44
C ALA A 334 -3.69 -3.96 7.85
N LYS A 335 -3.01 -4.65 8.78
CA LYS A 335 -3.38 -4.63 10.19
C LYS A 335 -3.09 -3.26 10.78
N MET A 336 -4.04 -2.66 11.49
CA MET A 336 -3.76 -1.47 12.28
C MET A 336 -2.88 -1.83 13.48
N SER A 337 -1.95 -0.94 13.81
CA SER A 337 -1.32 -0.95 15.14
C SER A 337 -2.38 -0.78 16.24
N PRO A 338 -2.12 -1.25 17.47
CA PRO A 338 -3.12 -1.23 18.54
C PRO A 338 -3.67 0.18 18.75
N LEU A 339 -4.94 0.32 18.38
CA LEU A 339 -5.69 1.58 18.42
C LEU A 339 -5.77 2.13 19.84
N GLN A 340 -5.65 3.45 19.97
CA GLN A 340 -5.90 4.12 21.23
C GLN A 340 -7.39 3.97 21.60
N LYS A 341 -7.66 3.33 22.73
CA LYS A 341 -9.03 3.01 23.20
C LYS A 341 -9.87 4.22 23.58
N VAL A 342 -9.26 5.39 23.70
CA VAL A 342 -9.90 6.66 24.06
C VAL A 342 -9.14 7.78 23.35
N GLY A 343 -9.84 8.75 22.79
CA GLY A 343 -9.21 9.92 22.17
C GLY A 343 -10.19 10.98 21.72
N THR A 344 -9.64 12.04 21.15
CA THR A 344 -10.39 13.18 20.59
C THR A 344 -9.67 13.69 19.35
N PHE A 345 -10.44 14.10 18.36
CA PHE A 345 -9.98 14.62 17.08
C PHE A 345 -10.79 15.88 16.78
N GLU A 346 -10.12 16.97 16.45
CA GLU A 346 -10.73 18.27 16.21
C GLU A 346 -10.23 18.85 14.88
N PHE A 347 -11.14 19.33 14.05
CA PHE A 347 -10.80 19.97 12.79
C PHE A 347 -11.86 20.99 12.38
N MET A 348 -11.48 21.89 11.49
CA MET A 348 -12.37 22.92 10.94
C MET A 348 -12.70 22.56 9.49
N LEU A 349 -13.99 22.44 9.19
CA LEU A 349 -14.44 22.39 7.80
C LEU A 349 -14.65 23.83 7.33
N GLN A 350 -13.92 24.22 6.28
CA GLN A 350 -14.08 25.50 5.60
C GLN A 350 -14.33 25.25 4.12
N HIS A 351 -15.29 25.95 3.53
CA HIS A 351 -15.50 25.95 2.08
C HIS A 351 -15.53 27.38 1.55
N GLU A 352 -14.76 27.67 0.50
CA GLU A 352 -14.65 29.02 -0.07
C GLU A 352 -15.69 29.33 -1.16
N ASP A 353 -16.41 28.33 -1.65
CA ASP A 353 -17.32 28.45 -2.81
C ASP A 353 -18.72 28.97 -2.45
N ALA A 354 -19.30 29.75 -3.36
CA ALA A 354 -20.70 30.20 -3.34
C ALA A 354 -21.70 29.05 -3.43
N ASP A 355 -21.30 27.86 -3.91
CA ASP A 355 -22.18 26.68 -3.97
C ASP A 355 -22.59 26.13 -2.59
N TRP A 356 -21.97 26.64 -1.53
CA TRP A 356 -22.33 26.29 -0.16
C TRP A 356 -23.73 26.79 0.21
N LEU A 357 -24.26 27.81 -0.47
CA LEU A 357 -25.62 28.32 -0.23
C LEU A 357 -26.66 27.78 -1.20
N THR A 358 -26.26 27.45 -2.42
CA THR A 358 -27.15 26.89 -3.45
C THR A 358 -27.35 25.40 -3.27
N ASN A 359 -26.45 24.73 -2.56
CA ASN A 359 -26.55 23.31 -2.21
C ASN A 359 -26.73 22.41 -3.44
N SER A 360 -26.17 22.80 -4.58
CA SER A 360 -26.55 22.22 -5.86
C SER A 360 -25.66 21.04 -6.26
N ASN A 361 -24.44 20.96 -5.71
CA ASN A 361 -23.49 19.90 -6.03
C ASN A 361 -23.03 19.12 -4.80
N VAL A 362 -22.65 17.86 -5.06
CA VAL A 362 -21.91 17.04 -4.11
C VAL A 362 -20.50 17.60 -3.99
N TYR A 363 -19.98 17.64 -2.77
CA TYR A 363 -18.60 18.05 -2.53
C TYR A 363 -17.90 17.11 -1.55
N THR A 364 -16.72 16.65 -1.92
CA THR A 364 -15.86 15.79 -1.08
C THR A 364 -14.73 16.65 -0.54
N PHE A 365 -14.63 16.72 0.79
CA PHE A 365 -13.50 17.36 1.46
C PHE A 365 -12.28 16.45 1.42
N ASP A 366 -11.08 17.04 1.43
CA ASP A 366 -9.86 16.26 1.56
C ASP A 366 -9.91 15.38 2.82
N PRO A 367 -9.52 14.10 2.72
CA PRO A 367 -9.55 13.19 3.86
C PRO A 367 -8.59 13.69 4.94
N ILE A 368 -9.08 13.70 6.18
CA ILE A 368 -8.33 14.22 7.32
C ILE A 368 -7.86 13.02 8.14
N VAL A 369 -6.54 12.87 8.31
CA VAL A 369 -5.95 11.72 8.98
C VAL A 369 -5.11 12.18 10.17
N GLN A 370 -5.38 11.64 11.35
CA GLN A 370 -4.60 11.89 12.56
C GLN A 370 -4.69 10.68 13.50
N ASP A 371 -3.55 10.26 14.06
CA ASP A 371 -3.46 9.23 15.10
C ASP A 371 -4.16 7.89 14.75
N GLY A 372 -4.17 7.53 13.46
CA GLY A 372 -4.82 6.31 12.96
C GLY A 372 -6.34 6.45 12.78
N VAL A 373 -6.91 7.63 12.99
CA VAL A 373 -8.27 7.97 12.63
C VAL A 373 -8.26 8.78 11.34
N SER A 374 -8.95 8.30 10.31
CA SER A 374 -9.24 9.02 9.08
C SER A 374 -10.70 9.40 9.02
N ILE A 375 -10.99 10.64 8.64
CA ILE A 375 -12.34 11.14 8.46
C ILE A 375 -12.48 11.64 7.01
N GLU A 376 -13.38 11.00 6.28
CA GLU A 376 -13.87 11.47 4.99
C GLU A 376 -15.15 12.25 5.22
N VAL A 377 -15.24 13.46 4.67
CA VAL A 377 -16.44 14.28 4.75
C VAL A 377 -16.96 14.53 3.36
N ILE A 378 -18.24 14.24 3.15
CA ILE A 378 -18.94 14.49 1.89
C ILE A 378 -20.19 15.31 2.19
N LYS A 379 -20.37 16.41 1.48
CA LYS A 379 -21.63 17.16 1.41
C LYS A 379 -22.45 16.60 0.26
N GLU A 380 -23.62 16.04 0.58
CA GLU A 380 -24.58 15.52 -0.38
C GLU A 380 -25.44 16.67 -0.99
N GLN A 381 -26.12 16.42 -2.11
CA GLN A 381 -26.99 17.42 -2.77
C GLN A 381 -28.17 17.89 -1.92
N ASP A 382 -28.59 17.08 -0.95
CA ASP A 382 -29.67 17.43 -0.02
C ASP A 382 -29.17 18.28 1.16
N GLY A 383 -27.87 18.59 1.23
CA GLY A 383 -27.26 19.38 2.29
C GLY A 383 -26.88 18.58 3.53
N THR A 384 -26.96 17.25 3.46
CA THR A 384 -26.45 16.35 4.49
C THR A 384 -24.93 16.29 4.40
N LEU A 385 -24.25 16.49 5.54
CA LEU A 385 -22.86 16.07 5.69
C LEU A 385 -22.82 14.61 6.11
N ARG A 386 -22.12 13.81 5.30
CA ARG A 386 -21.77 12.43 5.56
C ARG A 386 -20.33 12.39 6.04
N PHE A 387 -20.15 11.98 7.30
CA PHE A 387 -18.86 11.75 7.92
C PHE A 387 -18.57 10.25 7.90
N GLY A 388 -17.70 9.82 7.00
CA GLY A 388 -17.09 8.49 7.03
C GLY A 388 -15.93 8.53 8.02
N VAL A 389 -16.16 8.04 9.23
CA VAL A 389 -15.11 7.99 10.25
C VAL A 389 -14.58 6.58 10.29
N ASN A 390 -13.26 6.47 10.16
CA ASN A 390 -12.53 5.24 10.12
C ASN A 390 -11.41 5.34 11.16
N GLY A 391 -11.41 4.49 12.19
CA GLY A 391 -10.26 4.39 13.11
C GLY A 391 -10.55 4.30 14.61
N PRO A 392 -11.69 4.71 15.19
CA PRO A 392 -11.93 4.44 16.60
C PRO A 392 -12.22 2.95 16.82
N LEU A 393 -11.41 2.28 17.65
CA LEU A 393 -11.62 0.90 18.08
C LEU A 393 -11.66 -0.18 16.98
N GLY A 394 -11.29 0.16 15.74
CA GLY A 394 -11.25 -0.76 14.61
C GLY A 394 -12.56 -0.81 13.83
N HIS A 395 -13.47 0.10 14.14
CA HIS A 395 -14.74 0.25 13.46
C HIS A 395 -14.69 1.44 12.52
N SER A 396 -15.37 1.30 11.39
CA SER A 396 -15.77 2.43 10.56
C SER A 396 -17.25 2.66 10.74
N PHE A 397 -17.67 3.91 10.77
CA PHE A 397 -19.07 4.28 10.90
C PHE A 397 -19.36 5.53 10.08
N VAL A 398 -20.59 5.57 9.58
CA VAL A 398 -21.08 6.71 8.80
C VAL A 398 -22.04 7.49 9.67
N LEU A 399 -21.69 8.75 9.94
CA LEU A 399 -22.57 9.69 10.63
C LEU A 399 -23.12 10.67 9.62
N ARG A 400 -24.44 10.86 9.61
CA ARG A 400 -25.12 11.83 8.77
C ARG A 400 -25.66 12.96 9.64
N HIS A 401 -25.43 14.20 9.22
CA HIS A 401 -25.98 15.38 9.87
C HIS A 401 -26.47 16.37 8.82
N GLN A 402 -27.73 16.78 8.92
CA GLN A 402 -28.30 17.82 8.08
C GLN A 402 -27.72 19.17 8.53
N LEU A 403 -27.06 19.89 7.62
CA LEU A 403 -26.63 21.25 7.93
C LEU A 403 -27.83 22.16 8.15
N GLU A 404 -27.84 22.89 9.26
CA GLU A 404 -28.67 24.09 9.36
C GLU A 404 -28.19 25.13 8.32
N LYS A 405 -29.09 26.01 7.86
CA LYS A 405 -28.76 27.00 6.82
C LYS A 405 -27.54 27.80 7.21
N VAL A 406 -26.43 27.56 6.51
CA VAL A 406 -25.21 28.31 6.78
C VAL A 406 -25.34 29.72 6.24
N THR A 407 -25.07 30.69 7.11
CA THR A 407 -25.10 32.10 6.72
C THR A 407 -23.73 32.50 6.20
N TRP A 408 -23.67 33.42 5.24
CA TRP A 408 -22.42 34.00 4.73
C TRP A 408 -21.47 34.51 5.82
N ASN A 409 -21.99 34.80 7.02
CA ASN A 409 -21.22 35.34 8.13
C ASN A 409 -20.42 34.27 8.91
N ASN A 410 -20.65 32.97 8.68
CA ASN A 410 -19.87 31.91 9.32
C ASN A 410 -19.70 30.69 8.40
N PRO A 411 -18.78 30.72 7.41
CA PRO A 411 -18.58 29.65 6.45
C PRO A 411 -17.80 28.43 6.97
N ARG A 412 -17.84 28.21 8.29
CA ARG A 412 -16.94 27.30 9.01
C ARG A 412 -17.70 26.51 10.05
N PHE A 413 -17.37 25.24 10.16
CA PHE A 413 -17.83 24.37 11.23
C PHE A 413 -16.65 23.80 11.98
N LEU A 414 -16.69 23.88 13.30
CA LEU A 414 -15.78 23.16 14.16
C LEU A 414 -16.34 21.76 14.40
N VAL A 415 -15.61 20.74 13.96
CA VAL A 415 -15.99 19.34 14.14
C VAL A 415 -15.11 18.74 15.22
N HIS A 416 -15.73 18.15 16.24
CA HIS A 416 -15.03 17.32 17.21
C HIS A 416 -15.56 15.90 17.15
N LEU A 417 -14.65 14.95 17.05
CA LEU A 417 -14.93 13.54 17.20
C LEU A 417 -14.26 13.07 18.48
N THR A 418 -15.04 12.48 19.39
CA THR A 418 -14.51 11.87 20.62
C THR A 418 -14.87 10.40 20.63
N TRP A 419 -13.96 9.56 21.12
CA TRP A 419 -14.24 8.14 21.30
C TRP A 419 -13.79 7.68 22.68
N GLY A 420 -14.64 6.87 23.29
CA GLY A 420 -14.34 6.13 24.51
C GLY A 420 -14.39 4.63 24.24
N LYS A 421 -14.38 3.83 25.31
CA LYS A 421 -14.41 2.37 25.21
C LYS A 421 -15.70 1.79 24.60
N THR A 422 -16.80 2.55 24.64
CA THR A 422 -18.15 2.03 24.34
C THR A 422 -18.92 2.92 23.36
N SER A 423 -18.38 4.08 23.00
CA SER A 423 -19.13 5.02 22.18
C SER A 423 -18.20 5.96 21.42
N VAL A 424 -18.65 6.36 20.24
CA VAL A 424 -18.11 7.48 19.48
C VAL A 424 -19.16 8.57 19.40
N LYS A 425 -18.74 9.81 19.65
CA LYS A 425 -19.59 11.00 19.62
C LYS A 425 -19.03 12.02 18.64
N LEU A 426 -19.92 12.53 17.78
CA LEU A 426 -19.64 13.60 16.84
C LEU A 426 -20.30 14.88 17.32
N TYR A 427 -19.50 15.93 17.40
CA TYR A 427 -19.92 17.29 17.71
C TYR A 427 -19.68 18.18 16.51
N VAL A 428 -20.64 19.04 16.21
CA VAL A 428 -20.51 20.12 15.22
C VAL A 428 -20.83 21.42 15.94
N ASP A 429 -19.91 22.39 15.90
CA ASP A 429 -19.96 23.65 16.65
C ASP A 429 -20.31 23.46 18.13
N ALA A 430 -19.61 22.52 18.77
CA ALA A 430 -19.81 22.11 20.17
C ALA A 430 -21.18 21.51 20.52
N VAL A 431 -22.05 21.25 19.54
CA VAL A 431 -23.32 20.55 19.72
C VAL A 431 -23.14 19.08 19.40
N LEU A 432 -23.54 18.19 20.31
CA LEU A 432 -23.56 16.75 20.04
C LEU A 432 -24.62 16.45 18.97
N VAL A 433 -24.18 16.07 17.78
CA VAL A 433 -25.09 15.79 16.66
C VAL A 433 -25.38 14.30 16.51
N LYS A 434 -24.46 13.44 16.94
CA LYS A 434 -24.62 11.99 16.83
C LYS A 434 -23.77 11.26 17.87
N GLU A 435 -24.32 10.18 18.40
CA GLU A 435 -23.61 9.21 19.22
C GLU A 435 -23.86 7.81 18.63
N HIS A 436 -22.80 7.04 18.52
CA HIS A 436 -22.82 5.64 18.07
C HIS A 436 -22.23 4.79 19.19
N GLN A 437 -22.94 3.74 19.60
CA GLN A 437 -22.42 2.77 20.57
C GLN A 437 -21.60 1.73 19.81
N VAL A 438 -20.40 1.46 20.31
CA VAL A 438 -19.43 0.51 19.72
C VAL A 438 -19.59 -0.86 20.33
#